data_AF-A0AAQ5Z1X9-F1
#
_entry.id   AF-A0AAQ5Z1X9-F1
#
_cell.length_a   1.000
_cell.length_b   1.000
_cell.length_c   1.000
_cell.angle_alpha   90.00
_cell.angle_beta   90.00
_cell.angle_gamma   90.00
#
_symmetry.space_group_name_H-M   'P 1'
#
loop_
_entity.id
_entity.type
_entity.pdbx_description
1 polymer ?
#
loop_
_entity_poly.entity_id
_entity_poly.type
_entity_poly.pdbx_seq_one_letter_code
_entity_poly.pdbx_strand_id
1 'polypeptide(L)'
;MSGIALSRLAQERKAWRKDHPFGFVAVPTKNPDGTMNLMNWECAIPGKKGTPWEGGLFKLRMLFKDDYPSSPPKCKFEPPLFHPNVYPSGTVCLSILEEDKDWRPAITIKQRHLWSLKSSD
;
A
#
# COMPACT_ATOMS: atom_id res chain seq x y z
N MET A 1 17.28 -15.76 1.48
CA MET A 1 15.85 -16.09 1.35
C MET A 1 15.06 -14.91 0.76
N SER A 2 15.52 -14.27 -0.31
CA SER A 2 14.86 -13.07 -0.91
C SER A 2 13.89 -13.39 -2.06
N GLY A 3 13.85 -14.65 -2.53
CA GLY A 3 13.08 -15.02 -3.74
C GLY A 3 11.57 -15.14 -3.53
N ILE A 4 11.12 -15.49 -2.32
CA ILE A 4 9.69 -15.72 -2.04
C ILE A 4 8.92 -14.40 -2.09
N ALA A 5 9.42 -13.37 -1.42
CA ALA A 5 8.86 -12.03 -1.43
C ALA A 5 8.74 -11.48 -2.86
N LEU A 6 9.81 -11.53 -3.63
CA LEU A 6 9.82 -11.05 -5.02
C LEU A 6 8.85 -11.83 -5.93
N SER A 7 8.78 -13.15 -5.78
CA SER A 7 7.83 -14.00 -6.53
C SER A 7 6.38 -13.62 -6.22
N ARG A 8 6.05 -13.44 -4.93
CA ARG A 8 4.73 -13.00 -4.49
C ARG A 8 4.41 -11.59 -5.02
N LEU A 9 5.33 -10.64 -4.92
CA LEU A 9 5.14 -9.26 -5.40
C LEU A 9 4.94 -9.21 -6.92
N ALA A 10 5.63 -10.06 -7.68
CA ALA A 10 5.41 -10.18 -9.11
C ALA A 10 3.99 -10.69 -9.43
N GLN A 11 3.48 -11.65 -8.65
CA GLN A 11 2.10 -12.13 -8.77
C GLN A 11 1.07 -11.05 -8.40
N GLU A 12 1.27 -10.34 -7.30
CA GLU A 12 0.41 -9.22 -6.86
C GLU A 12 0.36 -8.13 -7.94
N ARG A 13 1.51 -7.78 -8.53
CA ARG A 13 1.57 -6.81 -9.64
C ARG A 13 0.79 -7.30 -10.87
N LYS A 14 0.93 -8.58 -11.23
CA LYS A 14 0.19 -9.16 -12.35
C LYS A 14 -1.32 -9.13 -12.08
N ALA A 15 -1.75 -9.44 -10.88
CA ALA A 15 -3.14 -9.37 -10.46
C ALA A 15 -3.68 -7.93 -10.49
N TRP A 16 -2.91 -6.96 -9.97
CA TRP A 16 -3.26 -5.54 -9.99
C TRP A 16 -3.41 -4.99 -11.41
N ARG A 17 -2.48 -5.34 -12.31
CA ARG A 17 -2.56 -4.95 -13.74
C ARG A 17 -3.77 -5.55 -14.44
N LYS A 18 -4.22 -6.74 -14.03
CA LYS A 18 -5.41 -7.37 -14.59
C LYS A 18 -6.69 -6.67 -14.14
N ASP A 19 -6.76 -6.32 -12.85
CA ASP A 19 -7.96 -5.73 -12.27
C ASP A 19 -7.61 -4.94 -10.99
N HIS A 20 -7.79 -3.62 -11.04
CA HIS A 20 -7.68 -2.72 -9.90
C HIS A 20 -8.83 -1.69 -9.90
N PRO A 21 -9.23 -1.16 -8.73
CA PRO A 21 -10.29 -0.17 -8.66
C PRO A 21 -9.95 1.11 -9.43
N PHE A 22 -10.94 1.70 -10.10
CA PHE A 22 -10.76 2.91 -10.89
C PHE A 22 -10.18 4.06 -10.04
N GLY A 23 -9.18 4.75 -10.58
CA GLY A 23 -8.51 5.88 -9.93
C GLY A 23 -7.40 5.50 -8.93
N PHE A 24 -7.28 4.22 -8.56
CA PHE A 24 -6.19 3.75 -7.72
C PHE A 24 -4.95 3.47 -8.55
N VAL A 25 -3.79 3.87 -8.03
CA VAL A 25 -2.48 3.62 -8.65
C VAL A 25 -1.64 2.82 -7.67
N ALA A 26 -0.93 1.81 -8.17
CA ALA A 26 0.09 1.07 -7.41
C ALA A 26 1.16 0.58 -8.40
N VAL A 27 2.36 1.14 -8.32
CA VAL A 27 3.46 0.84 -9.24
C VAL A 27 4.77 0.65 -8.47
N PRO A 28 5.57 -0.38 -8.77
CA PRO A 28 6.92 -0.50 -8.23
C PRO A 28 7.79 0.68 -8.67
N THR A 29 8.68 1.13 -7.78
CA THR A 29 9.64 2.20 -8.09
C THR A 29 10.73 1.71 -9.04
N LYS A 30 11.39 2.65 -9.71
CA LYS A 30 12.58 2.39 -10.52
C LYS A 30 13.81 2.77 -9.71
N ASN A 31 14.78 1.87 -9.68
CA ASN A 31 16.11 2.15 -9.16
C ASN A 31 16.86 3.10 -10.13
N PRO A 32 17.90 3.81 -9.66
CA PRO A 32 18.72 4.68 -10.50
C PRO A 32 19.40 3.97 -11.68
N ASP A 33 19.63 2.66 -11.54
CA ASP A 33 20.21 1.79 -12.58
C ASP A 33 19.20 1.38 -13.67
N GLY A 34 17.95 1.86 -13.59
CA GLY A 34 16.87 1.52 -14.53
C GLY A 34 16.13 0.22 -14.21
N THR A 35 16.55 -0.54 -13.20
CA THR A 35 15.87 -1.76 -12.76
C THR A 35 14.62 -1.42 -11.94
N MET A 36 13.67 -2.36 -11.85
CA MET A 36 12.46 -2.17 -11.04
C MET A 36 12.65 -2.72 -9.64
N ASN A 37 12.37 -1.90 -8.63
CA ASN A 37 12.38 -2.31 -7.23
C ASN A 37 11.00 -2.80 -6.81
N LEU A 38 10.80 -4.11 -6.82
CA LEU A 38 9.54 -4.71 -6.38
C LEU A 38 9.30 -4.55 -4.87
N MET A 39 10.30 -4.21 -4.07
CA MET A 39 10.15 -4.03 -2.62
C MET A 39 9.67 -2.62 -2.23
N ASN A 40 9.56 -1.70 -3.18
CA ASN A 40 9.12 -0.33 -2.91
C ASN A 40 8.12 0.11 -3.99
N TRP A 41 6.91 0.44 -3.58
CA TRP A 41 5.83 0.80 -4.49
C TRP A 41 5.35 2.22 -4.20
N GLU A 42 5.11 2.96 -5.27
CA GLU A 42 4.39 4.22 -5.26
C GLU A 42 2.93 3.94 -5.58
N CYS A 43 2.08 4.30 -4.64
CA CYS A 43 0.64 4.16 -4.72
C CYS A 43 -0.03 5.53 -4.66
N ALA A 44 -1.22 5.63 -5.24
CA ALA A 44 -2.08 6.79 -5.13
C ALA A 44 -3.51 6.36 -4.88
N ILE A 45 -4.14 7.03 -3.90
CA ILE A 45 -5.47 6.70 -3.40
C ILE A 45 -6.40 7.86 -3.75
N PRO A 46 -7.43 7.66 -4.58
CA PRO A 46 -8.43 8.68 -4.79
C PRO A 46 -9.31 8.82 -3.53
N GLY A 47 -9.66 10.05 -3.19
CA GLY A 47 -10.63 10.30 -2.13
C GLY A 47 -12.02 9.78 -2.48
N LYS A 48 -12.73 9.28 -1.45
CA LYS A 48 -14.06 8.71 -1.61
C LYS A 48 -15.09 9.82 -1.86
N LYS A 49 -16.01 9.58 -2.80
CA LYS A 49 -17.15 10.49 -3.04
C LYS A 49 -18.02 10.63 -1.79
N GLY A 50 -18.52 11.83 -1.53
CA GLY A 50 -19.31 12.16 -0.36
C GLY A 50 -18.50 12.33 0.93
N THR A 51 -17.17 12.41 0.85
CA THR A 51 -16.29 12.72 2.00
C THR A 51 -15.55 14.03 1.74
N PRO A 52 -14.99 14.70 2.77
CA PRO A 52 -14.15 15.88 2.60
C PRO A 52 -12.90 15.65 1.74
N TRP A 53 -12.58 14.37 1.48
CA TRP A 53 -11.45 13.95 0.67
C TRP A 53 -11.79 13.82 -0.82
N GLU A 54 -13.05 13.94 -1.21
CA GLU A 54 -13.52 13.82 -2.59
C GLU A 54 -12.72 14.72 -3.53
N GLY A 55 -12.32 14.19 -4.70
CA GLY A 55 -11.49 14.89 -5.68
C GLY A 55 -10.00 14.91 -5.35
N GLY A 56 -9.58 14.55 -4.14
CA GLY A 56 -8.18 14.42 -3.75
C GLY A 56 -7.52 13.14 -4.29
N LEU A 57 -6.22 13.20 -4.55
CA LEU A 57 -5.38 12.04 -4.87
C LEU A 57 -4.19 11.98 -3.91
N PHE A 58 -4.22 11.03 -2.98
CA PHE A 58 -3.25 10.92 -1.88
C PHE A 58 -2.18 9.92 -2.23
N LYS A 59 -0.93 10.39 -2.33
CA LYS A 59 0.22 9.55 -2.64
C LYS A 59 0.73 8.85 -1.39
N LEU A 60 1.06 7.58 -1.54
CA LEU A 60 1.51 6.70 -0.48
C LEU A 60 2.63 5.80 -1.00
N ARG A 61 3.67 5.63 -0.20
CA ARG A 61 4.75 4.69 -0.43
C ARG A 61 4.51 3.42 0.38
N MET A 62 4.60 2.27 -0.29
CA MET A 62 4.46 0.95 0.31
C MET A 62 5.81 0.24 0.27
N LEU A 63 6.35 -0.07 1.44
CA LEU A 63 7.67 -0.63 1.65
C LEU A 63 7.52 -2.08 2.13
N PHE A 64 8.03 -3.01 1.33
CA PHE A 64 8.06 -4.43 1.63
C PHE A 64 9.42 -4.82 2.21
N LYS A 65 9.41 -5.82 3.08
CA LYS A 65 10.62 -6.44 3.64
C LYS A 65 10.89 -7.78 2.94
N ASP A 66 12.10 -8.32 3.13
CA ASP A 66 12.51 -9.61 2.55
C ASP A 66 11.72 -10.82 3.07
N ASP A 67 11.11 -10.69 4.25
CA ASP A 67 10.25 -11.69 4.89
C ASP A 67 8.77 -11.58 4.45
N TYR A 68 8.43 -10.69 3.51
CA TYR A 68 7.09 -10.66 2.92
C TYR A 68 6.79 -12.00 2.20
N PRO A 69 5.56 -12.56 2.30
CA PRO A 69 4.35 -12.02 2.93
C PRO A 69 4.17 -12.34 4.43
N SER A 70 5.17 -12.91 5.10
CA SER A 70 5.07 -13.19 6.54
C SER A 70 4.92 -11.89 7.34
N SER A 71 5.70 -10.86 7.00
CA SER A 71 5.54 -9.52 7.58
C SER A 71 4.66 -8.61 6.71
N PRO A 72 3.94 -7.65 7.31
CA PRO A 72 3.15 -6.67 6.58
C PRO A 72 4.02 -5.61 5.90
N PRO A 73 3.55 -5.05 4.77
CA PRO A 73 4.20 -3.88 4.17
C PRO A 73 3.98 -2.63 5.04
N LYS A 74 5.02 -1.81 5.16
CA LYS A 74 4.91 -0.49 5.80
C LYS A 74 4.37 0.52 4.80
N CYS A 75 3.31 1.21 5.17
CA CYS A 75 2.65 2.21 4.33
C CYS A 75 2.88 3.62 4.89
N LYS A 76 3.28 4.57 4.03
CA LYS A 76 3.60 5.94 4.42
C LYS A 76 3.04 6.94 3.42
N PHE A 77 2.25 7.92 3.86
CA PHE A 77 1.80 9.03 3.04
C PHE A 77 2.93 10.02 2.74
N GLU A 78 3.02 10.46 1.49
CA GLU A 78 4.01 11.44 1.03
C GLU A 78 3.34 12.50 0.13
N PRO A 79 3.09 13.72 0.62
CA PRO A 79 3.37 14.23 1.98
C PRO A 79 2.49 13.58 3.07
N PRO A 80 2.87 13.70 4.36
CA PRO A 80 2.05 13.22 5.47
C PRO A 80 0.64 13.78 5.43
N LEU A 81 -0.35 12.91 5.64
CA LEU A 81 -1.76 13.27 5.67
C LEU A 81 -2.18 13.55 7.12
N PHE A 82 -2.93 14.63 7.35
CA PHE A 82 -3.55 14.86 8.65
C PHE A 82 -4.76 13.94 8.82
N HIS A 83 -4.60 12.86 9.58
CA HIS A 83 -5.64 11.87 9.82
C HIS A 83 -5.36 11.11 11.13
N PRO A 84 -6.36 10.74 11.95
CA PRO A 84 -6.13 10.08 13.24
C PRO A 84 -5.30 8.80 13.15
N ASN A 85 -5.47 8.05 12.06
CA ASN A 85 -4.73 6.81 11.80
C ASN A 85 -3.43 7.01 11.00
N VAL A 86 -2.93 8.26 10.92
CA VAL A 86 -1.67 8.58 10.23
C VAL A 86 -0.78 9.35 11.20
N TYR A 87 0.39 8.80 11.49
CA TYR A 87 1.37 9.47 12.33
C TYR A 87 1.90 10.75 11.65
N PRO A 88 2.45 11.72 12.41
CA PRO A 88 3.09 12.90 11.84
C PRO A 88 4.22 12.59 10.86
N SER A 89 4.84 11.41 11.00
CA SER A 89 5.83 10.88 10.06
C SER A 89 5.24 10.49 8.70
N GLY A 90 3.91 10.40 8.57
CA GLY A 90 3.18 9.89 7.42
C GLY A 90 2.89 8.38 7.50
N THR A 91 3.43 7.66 8.48
CA THR A 91 3.20 6.22 8.63
C THR A 91 1.75 5.95 8.97
N VAL A 92 1.14 5.02 8.24
CA VAL A 92 -0.24 4.57 8.45
C VAL A 92 -0.29 3.57 9.59
N CYS A 93 -1.20 3.79 10.54
CA CYS A 93 -1.51 2.86 11.62
C CYS A 93 -2.84 2.16 11.31
N LEU A 94 -2.78 0.92 10.84
CA LEU A 94 -3.95 0.06 10.63
C LEU A 94 -3.66 -1.29 11.28
N SER A 95 -4.65 -1.88 11.95
CA SER A 95 -4.49 -3.19 12.60
C SER A 95 -4.08 -4.30 11.63
N ILE A 96 -4.50 -4.22 10.37
CA ILE A 96 -4.10 -5.15 9.31
C ILE A 96 -2.65 -4.97 8.85
N LEU A 97 -2.00 -3.86 9.19
CA LEU A 97 -0.58 -3.59 8.89
C LEU A 97 0.31 -3.85 10.12
N GLU A 98 -0.28 -4.36 11.21
CA GLU A 98 0.42 -4.79 12.40
C GLU A 98 0.51 -6.32 12.40
N GLU A 99 1.74 -6.83 12.58
CA GLU A 99 2.06 -8.25 12.52
C GLU A 99 1.30 -9.07 13.59
N ASP A 100 1.12 -8.48 14.77
CA ASP A 100 0.52 -9.14 15.95
C ASP A 100 -1.01 -8.96 16.07
N LYS A 101 -1.65 -8.32 15.09
CA LYS A 101 -3.10 -8.08 15.09
C LYS A 101 -3.80 -8.88 13.99
N ASP A 102 -4.15 -8.21 12.89
CA ASP A 102 -5.02 -8.77 11.86
C ASP A 102 -4.27 -9.12 10.56
N TRP A 103 -2.93 -8.94 10.54
CA TRP A 103 -2.15 -9.29 9.36
C TRP A 103 -2.22 -10.79 9.08
N ARG A 104 -2.46 -11.13 7.81
CA ARG A 104 -2.36 -12.50 7.32
C ARG A 104 -1.57 -12.49 6.01
N PRO A 105 -0.66 -13.45 5.77
CA PRO A 105 0.10 -13.53 4.52
C PRO A 105 -0.77 -13.68 3.26
N ALA A 106 -2.03 -14.12 3.43
CA ALA A 106 -3.03 -14.20 2.36
C ALA A 106 -3.60 -12.82 1.97
N ILE A 107 -3.31 -11.76 2.72
CA ILE A 107 -3.79 -10.41 2.40
C ILE A 107 -3.07 -9.91 1.14
N THR A 108 -3.85 -9.47 0.17
CA THR A 108 -3.36 -8.96 -1.12
C THR A 108 -3.25 -7.45 -1.12
N ILE A 109 -2.42 -6.87 -2.00
CA ILE A 109 -2.28 -5.40 -2.17
C ILE A 109 -3.63 -4.76 -2.54
N LYS A 110 -4.47 -5.53 -3.23
CA LYS A 110 -5.81 -5.11 -3.64
C LYS A 110 -6.83 -5.08 -2.50
N GLN A 111 -6.58 -5.78 -1.38
CA GLN A 111 -7.65 -6.06 -0.43
C GLN A 111 -8.18 -4.78 0.21
N ARG A 112 -9.51 -4.67 0.19
CA ARG A 112 -10.35 -3.48 0.44
C ARG A 112 -10.07 -2.74 1.75
N HIS A 113 -9.34 -3.33 2.68
CA HIS A 113 -9.18 -2.88 4.06
C HIS A 113 -8.04 -1.85 4.24
N LEU A 114 -6.99 -1.89 3.42
CA LEU A 114 -5.95 -0.83 3.38
C LEU A 114 -6.57 0.54 3.02
N TRP A 115 -7.68 0.50 2.28
CA TRP A 115 -8.41 1.66 1.80
C TRP A 115 -9.56 2.07 2.73
N SER A 116 -9.75 1.36 3.84
CA SER A 116 -10.75 1.66 4.90
C SER A 116 -10.45 2.98 5.64
N LEU A 117 -9.24 3.52 5.49
CA LEU A 117 -8.84 4.83 6.04
C LEU A 117 -9.72 6.01 5.59
N LYS A 118 -10.62 5.83 4.62
CA LYS A 118 -11.49 6.88 4.09
C LYS A 118 -12.99 6.55 4.19
N SER A 119 -13.37 5.48 4.92
CA SER A 119 -14.78 5.20 5.23
C SER A 119 -15.21 5.64 6.62
N SER A 120 -14.25 5.98 7.49
CA SER A 120 -14.50 6.39 8.87
C SER A 120 -14.37 7.90 9.00
N ASP A 121 -15.40 8.61 8.56
CA ASP A 121 -15.88 9.91 9.06
C ASP A 121 -17.14 10.30 8.27
#